data_AF-A0A6B3SWU3-F1
#
_entry.id   AF-A0A6B3SWU3-F1
#
_cell.length_a   1.000
_cell.length_b   1.000
_cell.length_c   1.000
_cell.angle_alpha   90.00
_cell.angle_beta   90.00
_cell.angle_gamma   90.00
#
_symmetry.space_group_name_H-M   'P 1'
#
loop_
_entity.id
_entity.type
_entity.pdbx_description
1 polymer ?
#
loop_
_entity_poly.entity_id
_entity_poly.type
_entity_poly.pdbx_seq_one_letter_code
_entity_poly.pdbx_strand_id
1 'polypeptide(L)'
;MHVKDLESLSSRLHQLLNDLRRSGTGNDAPLGVDDPLVAAARDCEFMLPSPLNARTLSETVERKIENVNVLLERARRHESLPEEAQIAADQEYLATEEDLNMERTGRADGAPDQPAAGRRNQ
;
A
#
# COMPACT_ATOMS: atom_id res chain seq x y z
N MET A 1 12.13 3.58 10.55
CA MET A 1 13.02 3.05 9.48
C MET A 1 13.87 4.21 9.01
N HIS A 2 15.20 4.13 9.07
CA HIS A 2 16.06 5.26 8.72
C HIS A 2 16.16 5.44 7.20
N VAL A 3 16.43 6.66 6.71
CA VAL A 3 16.55 6.93 5.26
C VAL A 3 17.57 6.00 4.59
N LYS A 4 18.70 5.73 5.24
CA LYS A 4 19.73 4.80 4.73
C LYS A 4 19.22 3.37 4.51
N ASP A 5 18.34 2.88 5.38
CA ASP A 5 17.74 1.55 5.24
C ASP A 5 16.78 1.51 4.04
N LEU A 6 15.98 2.57 3.88
CA LEU A 6 15.06 2.71 2.76
C LEU A 6 15.80 2.88 1.41
N GLU A 7 16.93 3.60 1.38
CA GLU A 7 17.76 3.75 0.18
C GLU A 7 18.42 2.42 -0.22
N SER A 8 18.92 1.67 0.77
CA SER A 8 19.50 0.35 0.57
C SER A 8 18.45 -0.66 0.06
N LEU A 9 17.24 -0.61 0.61
CA LEU A 9 16.11 -1.42 0.14
C LEU A 9 15.71 -1.05 -1.29
N SER A 10 15.59 0.25 -1.59
CA SER A 10 15.24 0.73 -2.94
C SER A 10 16.26 0.25 -3.98
N SER A 11 17.55 0.33 -3.66
CA SER A 11 18.62 -0.15 -4.55
C SER A 11 18.53 -1.66 -4.82
N ARG A 12 18.27 -2.47 -3.79
CA ARG A 12 18.07 -3.93 -3.95
C ARG A 12 16.85 -4.26 -4.81
N LEU A 13 15.74 -3.56 -4.61
CA LEU A 13 14.52 -3.74 -5.41
C LEU A 13 14.73 -3.36 -6.88
N HIS A 14 15.43 -2.27 -7.14
CA HIS A 14 15.79 -1.85 -8.51
C HIS A 14 16.71 -2.88 -9.19
N GLN A 15 17.65 -3.47 -8.45
CA GLN A 15 18.52 -4.52 -8.97
C GLN A 15 17.72 -5.77 -9.33
N LEU A 16 16.84 -6.23 -8.43
CA LEU A 16 15.94 -7.36 -8.68
C LEU A 16 15.04 -7.13 -9.91
N LEU A 17 14.47 -5.93 -10.05
CA LEU A 17 13.66 -5.59 -11.21
C LEU A 17 14.48 -5.65 -12.52
N ASN A 18 15.72 -5.20 -12.49
CA ASN A 18 16.61 -5.27 -13.64
C ASN A 18 16.97 -6.72 -13.99
N ASP A 19 17.25 -7.56 -12.98
CA ASP A 19 17.52 -8.99 -13.17
C ASP A 19 16.30 -9.73 -13.73
N LEU A 20 15.09 -9.42 -13.25
CA LEU A 20 13.83 -9.96 -13.79
C LEU A 20 13.62 -9.61 -15.26
N ARG A 21 13.88 -8.35 -15.63
CA ARG A 21 13.78 -7.88 -17.02
C ARG A 21 14.83 -8.51 -17.92
N ARG A 22 16.06 -8.69 -17.41
CA ARG A 22 17.19 -9.26 -18.14
C ARG A 22 17.09 -10.77 -18.32
N SER A 23 16.51 -11.46 -17.34
CA SER A 23 16.25 -12.90 -17.38
C SER A 23 15.40 -13.30 -18.60
N GLY A 24 14.67 -12.36 -19.23
CA GLY A 24 13.86 -12.66 -20.41
C GLY A 24 12.71 -13.62 -20.11
N THR A 25 12.47 -13.92 -18.83
CA THR A 25 11.31 -14.61 -18.29
C THR A 25 10.09 -13.70 -18.41
N GLY A 26 9.72 -13.31 -19.63
CA GLY A 26 8.43 -12.70 -19.95
C GLY A 26 7.30 -13.74 -20.03
N ASN A 27 7.60 -14.99 -19.68
CA ASN A 27 6.66 -16.10 -19.74
C ASN A 27 5.86 -16.14 -18.44
N ASP A 28 4.56 -16.43 -18.54
CA ASP A 28 3.66 -16.70 -17.41
C ASP A 28 4.02 -18.01 -16.67
N ALA A 29 5.19 -18.57 -16.97
CA ALA A 29 5.71 -19.77 -16.36
C ALA A 29 5.97 -19.54 -14.86
N PRO A 30 5.54 -20.47 -14.00
CA PRO A 30 5.80 -20.38 -12.57
C PRO A 30 7.30 -20.41 -12.31
N LEU A 31 7.77 -19.53 -11.42
CA LEU A 31 9.13 -19.55 -10.91
C LEU A 31 9.24 -20.65 -9.85
N GLY A 32 10.36 -21.35 -9.86
CA GLY A 32 10.69 -22.31 -8.82
C GLY A 32 10.95 -21.60 -7.49
N VAL A 33 10.67 -22.28 -6.38
CA VAL A 33 10.99 -21.75 -5.04
C VAL A 33 12.50 -21.55 -4.82
N ASP A 34 13.31 -22.28 -5.58
CA ASP A 34 14.78 -22.23 -5.59
C ASP A 34 15.35 -21.25 -6.63
N ASP A 35 14.49 -20.52 -7.37
CA ASP A 35 14.98 -19.55 -8.34
C ASP A 35 15.75 -18.41 -7.63
N PRO A 36 16.91 -17.98 -8.17
CA PRO A 36 17.69 -16.89 -7.58
C PRO A 36 16.87 -15.59 -7.50
N LEU A 37 15.93 -15.38 -8.43
CA LEU A 37 15.01 -14.26 -8.44
C LEU A 37 14.03 -14.30 -7.26
N VAL A 38 13.57 -15.49 -6.86
CA VAL A 38 12.68 -15.69 -5.71
C VAL A 38 13.46 -15.54 -4.40
N ALA A 39 14.70 -16.01 -4.35
CA ALA A 39 15.58 -15.79 -3.21
C ALA A 39 15.86 -14.30 -2.97
N ALA A 40 16.17 -13.55 -4.03
CA ALA A 40 16.36 -12.11 -3.96
C ALA A 40 15.08 -11.35 -3.57
N ALA A 41 13.91 -11.80 -4.05
CA ALA A 41 12.63 -11.24 -3.63
C ALA A 41 12.36 -11.44 -2.14
N ARG A 42 12.74 -12.60 -1.57
CA ARG A 42 12.62 -12.88 -0.14
C ARG A 42 13.53 -12.01 0.72
N ASP A 43 14.74 -11.71 0.24
CA ASP A 43 15.69 -10.80 0.92
C ASP A 43 15.14 -9.36 1.04
N CYS A 44 14.26 -8.97 0.11
CA CYS A 44 13.62 -7.65 0.13
C CYS A 44 12.41 -7.55 1.08
N GLU A 45 12.16 -8.58 1.91
CA GLU A 45 11.15 -8.61 2.99
C GLU A 45 9.74 -8.17 2.54
N PHE A 46 9.27 -8.71 1.41
CA PHE A 46 7.89 -8.53 0.96
C PHE A 46 7.19 -9.86 0.70
N MET A 47 5.86 -9.85 0.78
CA MET A 47 5.07 -11.04 0.51
C MET A 47 5.15 -11.40 -0.98
N LEU A 48 5.56 -12.63 -1.25
CA LEU A 48 5.62 -13.14 -2.61
C LEU A 48 4.20 -13.23 -3.21
N PRO A 49 4.01 -12.80 -4.47
CA PRO A 49 2.71 -12.89 -5.13
C PRO A 49 2.32 -14.33 -5.41
N SER A 50 1.02 -14.57 -5.52
CA SER A 50 0.45 -15.83 -5.99
C SER A 50 -0.52 -15.53 -7.14
N PRO A 51 -0.31 -16.05 -8.37
CA PRO A 51 0.72 -17.03 -8.74
C PRO A 51 2.14 -16.45 -8.70
N LEU A 52 3.14 -17.26 -8.36
CA LEU A 52 4.54 -16.85 -8.36
C LEU A 52 5.14 -17.04 -9.75
N ASN A 53 5.02 -16.03 -10.60
CA ASN A 53 5.65 -16.00 -11.93
C ASN A 53 6.41 -14.70 -12.13
N ALA A 54 7.27 -14.65 -13.15
CA ALA A 54 8.14 -13.49 -13.36
C ALA A 54 7.37 -12.19 -13.62
N ARG A 55 6.19 -12.27 -14.24
CA ARG A 55 5.30 -11.13 -14.48
C ARG A 55 4.79 -10.54 -13.16
N THR A 56 4.07 -11.34 -12.39
CA THR A 56 3.49 -10.93 -11.10
C THR A 56 4.55 -10.50 -10.11
N LEU A 57 5.72 -11.14 -10.12
CA LEU A 57 6.86 -10.75 -9.30
C LEU A 57 7.40 -9.38 -9.71
N SER A 58 7.56 -9.11 -11.01
CA SER A 58 7.98 -7.80 -11.51
C SER A 58 6.98 -6.71 -11.10
N GLU A 59 5.69 -6.94 -11.31
CA GLU A 59 4.63 -5.99 -10.92
C GLU A 59 4.63 -5.73 -9.41
N THR A 60 4.88 -6.76 -8.61
CA THR A 60 4.97 -6.64 -7.14
C THR A 60 6.20 -5.83 -6.73
N VAL A 61 7.34 -6.06 -7.38
CA VAL A 61 8.58 -5.32 -7.13
C VAL A 61 8.43 -3.86 -7.53
N GLU A 62 7.83 -3.56 -8.69
CA GLU A 62 7.53 -2.18 -9.13
C GLU A 62 6.68 -1.45 -8.10
N ARG A 63 5.57 -2.06 -7.66
CA ARG A 63 4.70 -1.47 -6.64
C ARG A 63 5.41 -1.27 -5.30
N LYS A 64 6.32 -2.17 -4.92
CA LYS A 64 7.13 -2.02 -3.70
C LYS A 64 8.11 -0.85 -3.83
N ILE A 65 8.73 -0.66 -4.99
CA ILE A 65 9.61 0.49 -5.28
C ILE A 65 8.83 1.80 -5.14
N GLU A 66 7.63 1.89 -5.71
CA GLU A 66 6.78 3.08 -5.58
C GLU A 66 6.50 3.43 -4.11
N ASN A 67 6.09 2.43 -3.31
CA ASN A 67 5.85 2.62 -1.89
C ASN A 67 7.10 3.08 -1.13
N VAL A 68 8.25 2.46 -1.40
CA VAL A 68 9.53 2.84 -0.76
C VAL A 68 9.94 4.26 -1.17
N ASN A 69 9.73 4.68 -2.41
CA ASN A 69 10.02 6.03 -2.87
C ASN A 69 9.15 7.08 -2.17
N VAL A 70 7.86 6.79 -1.94
CA VAL A 70 6.98 7.65 -1.14
C VAL A 70 7.50 7.77 0.30
N LEU A 71 7.91 6.66 0.92
CA LEU A 71 8.48 6.66 2.26
C LEU A 71 9.82 7.43 2.32
N LEU A 72 10.68 7.29 1.32
CA LEU A 72 11.93 8.04 1.18
C LEU A 72 11.68 9.54 1.04
N GLU A 73 10.74 9.94 0.20
CA GLU A 73 10.39 11.35 0.03
C GLU A 73 9.89 11.95 1.34
N ARG A 74 9.00 11.23 2.05
CA ARG A 74 8.52 11.64 3.38
C ARG A 74 9.67 11.72 4.38
N ALA A 75 10.48 10.68 4.50
CA ALA A 75 11.58 10.65 5.45
C ALA A 75 12.60 11.78 5.21
N ARG A 76 12.94 12.07 3.95
CA ARG A 76 13.79 13.21 3.57
C ARG A 76 13.16 14.57 3.90
N ARG A 77 11.85 14.72 3.69
CA ARG A 77 11.11 15.94 4.09
C ARG A 77 11.08 16.11 5.62
N HIS A 78 10.89 15.03 6.38
CA HIS A 78 10.89 15.07 7.83
C HIS A 78 12.28 15.33 8.43
N GLU A 79 13.36 14.76 7.87
CA GLU A 79 14.75 15.12 8.24
C GLU A 79 15.09 16.58 7.91
N SER A 80 14.39 17.19 6.96
CA SER A 80 14.58 18.60 6.56
C SER A 80 13.69 19.58 7.34
N LEU A 81 12.78 19.10 8.19
CA LEU A 81 11.92 19.95 9.01
C LEU A 81 12.60 20.23 10.36
N PRO A 82 12.79 21.51 10.75
CA PRO A 82 13.21 21.84 12.12
C PRO A 82 12.18 21.28 13.13
N GLU A 83 12.63 20.83 14.30
CA GLU A 83 11.80 20.16 15.33
C GLU A 83 10.46 20.86 15.61
N GLU A 84 10.43 22.19 15.54
CA GLU A 84 9.23 23.01 15.75
C GLU A 84 8.10 22.76 14.73
N ALA A 85 8.41 22.31 13.51
CA ALA A 85 7.43 22.05 12.45
C ALA A 85 6.92 20.61 12.41
N GLN A 86 7.64 19.66 13.03
CA GLN A 86 7.19 18.27 13.16
C GLN A 86 5.98 18.16 14.11
N ILE A 87 5.93 19.00 15.15
CA ILE A 87 4.84 19.04 16.14
C ILE A 87 3.53 19.56 15.50
N ALA A 88 3.60 20.52 14.59
CA ALA A 88 2.43 21.08 13.91
C ALA A 88 1.77 20.07 12.95
N ALA A 89 2.58 19.27 12.25
CA ALA A 89 2.06 18.25 11.33
C ALA A 89 1.38 17.07 12.06
N ASP A 90 1.83 16.75 13.28
CA ASP A 90 1.24 15.70 14.12
C ASP A 90 -0.12 16.14 14.71
N GLN A 91 -0.31 17.44 14.97
CA GLN A 91 -1.57 18.00 15.48
C GLN A 91 -2.69 18.10 14.43
N GLU A 92 -2.35 18.28 13.14
CA GLU A 92 -3.36 18.37 12.06
C GLU A 92 -4.01 16.99 11.76
N TYR A 93 -3.30 15.89 12.06
CA TYR A 93 -3.80 14.53 11.87
C TYR A 93 -4.92 14.17 12.86
N LEU A 94 -4.77 14.52 14.15
CA LEU A 94 -5.81 14.27 15.17
C LEU A 94 -7.13 15.02 14.90
N ALA A 95 -7.06 16.22 14.31
CA ALA A 95 -8.26 17.02 14.02
C ALA A 95 -9.10 16.44 12.86
N THR A 96 -8.48 15.67 11.95
CA THR A 96 -9.15 15.14 10.75
C THR A 96 -9.79 13.76 11.01
N GLU A 97 -9.26 12.98 11.94
CA GLU A 97 -9.79 11.66 12.29
C GLU A 97 -11.03 11.73 13.19
N GLU A 98 -11.15 12.77 14.01
CA GLU A 98 -12.29 12.93 14.93
C GLU A 98 -13.58 13.39 14.21
N ASP A 99 -13.46 14.13 13.10
CA ASP A 99 -14.59 14.60 12.28
C ASP A 99 -15.25 13.48 11.46
N LEU A 100 -14.43 12.58 10.87
CA LEU A 100 -14.91 11.44 10.06
C LEU A 100 -15.64 10.37 10.88
N ASN A 101 -15.33 10.24 12.18
CA ASN A 101 -15.99 9.27 13.05
C ASN A 101 -17.37 9.77 13.54
N MET A 102 -17.59 11.08 13.55
CA MET A 102 -18.85 11.68 14.00
C MET A 102 -19.93 11.66 12.90
N GLU A 103 -19.55 11.80 11.62
CA GLU A 103 -20.52 11.74 10.51
C GLU A 103 -21.10 10.35 10.24
N ARG A 104 -20.43 9.27 10.66
CA ARG A 104 -20.90 7.89 10.40
C ARG A 104 -22.00 7.41 11.36
N THR A 105 -22.16 8.06 12.52
CA THR A 105 -23.12 7.65 13.55
C THR A 105 -24.46 8.41 13.45
N GLY A 106 -24.56 9.42 12.58
CA GLY A 106 -25.76 10.26 12.46
C GLY A 106 -26.82 9.81 11.44
N ARG A 107 -26.65 8.69 10.72
CA ARG A 107 -27.54 8.32 9.61
C ARG A 107 -28.08 6.90 9.71
N ALA A 108 -28.72 6.58 10.83
CA ALA A 108 -29.50 5.36 11.00
C ALA A 108 -30.69 5.58 11.93
N ASP A 109 -31.64 6.45 11.56
CA ASP A 109 -33.04 6.23 11.92
C ASP A 109 -33.96 6.98 10.95
N GLY A 110 -34.80 6.23 10.24
CA GLY A 110 -35.67 6.76 9.19
C GLY A 110 -36.13 5.67 8.24
N ALA A 111 -36.64 4.56 8.77
CA ALA A 111 -37.26 3.51 7.99
C ALA A 111 -38.58 4.01 7.36
N PRO A 112 -38.92 3.58 6.13
CA PRO A 112 -40.10 4.03 5.40
C PRO A 112 -41.33 3.19 5.76
N ASP A 113 -42.39 3.79 6.29
CA ASP A 113 -43.69 3.11 6.46
C ASP A 113 -44.69 3.62 5.39
N GLN A 114 -44.84 2.83 4.32
CA GLN A 114 -45.94 2.96 3.37
C GLN A 114 -47.15 2.16 3.92
N PRO A 115 -48.33 2.77 4.12
CA PRO A 115 -49.56 1.99 4.19
C PRO A 115 -50.12 1.76 2.79
N ALA A 116 -50.05 0.50 2.35
CA ALA A 116 -50.71 -0.02 1.16
C ALA A 116 -52.24 0.10 1.26
N ALA A 117 -52.87 0.36 0.12
CA ALA A 117 -54.29 0.53 -0.05
C ALA A 117 -55.14 -0.73 0.26
N GLY A 118 -56.26 -0.51 0.94
CA GLY A 118 -57.55 -1.11 0.58
C GLY A 118 -58.05 -2.32 1.38
N ARG A 119 -59.13 -2.14 2.15
CA ARG A 119 -60.31 -3.04 2.15
C ARG A 119 -61.53 -2.44 2.85
N ARG A 120 -62.67 -2.58 2.16
CA ARG A 120 -64.06 -2.30 2.55
C ARG A 120 -64.47 -3.06 3.82
N ASN A 121 -65.30 -2.45 4.68
CA ASN A 121 -66.64 -2.95 5.08
C ASN A 121 -67.29 -2.07 6.16
N GLN A 122 -68.26 -1.25 5.76
CA GLN A 122 -69.68 -1.27 6.18
C GLN A 122 -70.37 0.01 5.71
#